data_AF-A0A512PLF3-F1
#
_entry.id   AF-A0A512PLF3-F1
#
_cell.length_a   1.000
_cell.length_b   1.000
_cell.length_c   1.000
_cell.angle_alpha   90.00
_cell.angle_beta   90.00
_cell.angle_gamma   90.00
#
_symmetry.space_group_name_H-M   'P 1'
#
loop_
_entity.id
_entity.type
_entity.pdbx_description
1 polymer ?
#
loop_
_entity_poly.entity_id
_entity_poly.type
_entity_poly.pdbx_seq_one_letter_code
_entity_poly.pdbx_strand_id
1 'polypeptide(L)'
;MLTANQQRHRIAQLINQDNQTDRQTDKYYDEAMSYIREHLMAFYQQYADENGLSIQQTQQQVSTWDLQEWQSAINEMQVDSSWPQEATDRMKVYGTIAGLDRGHMLTAILALGLIRLTVRNRKATSKRIDEDATQEMTRMKNAFNLDEIQRNRLVQKAQDLKKTTTYYPHQTPRSVITKPETTQIWSKKIWIDTDTMTNDVENLVYKHLQNGMNLQDLRNLLMGHVNPNQFKPNASVADRVKQAQYQTMRIVRSESSRMINGINMATYKMHGITQVEVVGEPGICQYCQGIVDANPYKIDDAPQPPFHPNCRCELVPYLDEQKSLAY
;
A
#
# COMPACT_ATOMS: atom_id res chain seq x y z
N MET A 1 3.93 -32.73 8.85
CA MET A 1 2.82 -31.91 8.30
C MET A 1 2.61 -30.71 9.21
N LEU A 2 2.06 -29.62 8.69
CA LEU A 2 1.79 -28.41 9.46
C LEU A 2 0.58 -28.61 10.39
N THR A 3 0.66 -28.10 11.61
CA THR A 3 -0.45 -28.12 12.58
C THR A 3 -1.10 -26.74 12.72
N ALA A 4 -2.34 -26.69 13.23
CA ALA A 4 -3.01 -25.43 13.56
C ALA A 4 -2.17 -24.53 14.47
N ASN A 5 -1.43 -25.08 15.43
CA ASN A 5 -0.56 -24.31 16.32
C ASN A 5 0.63 -23.69 15.57
N GLN A 6 1.30 -24.45 14.70
CA GLN A 6 2.36 -23.91 13.84
C GLN A 6 1.81 -22.81 12.92
N GLN A 7 0.56 -22.94 12.49
CA GLN A 7 -0.10 -21.96 11.65
C GLN A 7 -0.46 -20.67 12.41
N ARG A 8 -0.94 -20.76 13.64
CA ARG A 8 -1.14 -19.58 14.51
C ARG A 8 0.15 -18.81 14.73
N HIS A 9 1.28 -19.50 14.92
CA HIS A 9 2.58 -18.84 15.01
C HIS A 9 2.97 -18.13 13.71
N ARG A 10 2.68 -18.72 12.54
CA ARG A 10 2.92 -18.08 11.24
C ARG A 10 2.07 -16.81 11.07
N ILE A 11 0.79 -16.86 11.43
CA ILE A 11 -0.11 -15.71 11.40
C ILE A 11 0.45 -14.57 12.27
N ALA A 12 0.91 -14.87 13.49
CA ALA A 12 1.52 -13.88 14.37
C ALA A 12 2.79 -13.25 13.76
N GLN A 13 3.61 -14.03 13.04
CA GLN A 13 4.77 -13.51 12.32
C GLN A 13 4.37 -12.56 11.19
N LEU A 14 3.35 -12.90 10.41
CA LEU A 14 2.84 -12.04 9.32
C LEU A 14 2.26 -10.73 9.84
N ILE A 15 1.55 -10.76 10.98
CA ILE A 15 1.06 -9.57 11.66
C ILE A 15 2.22 -8.69 12.14
N ASN A 16 3.28 -9.27 12.69
CA ASN A 16 4.47 -8.50 13.06
C ASN A 16 5.15 -7.85 11.84
N GLN A 17 5.24 -8.58 10.73
CA GLN A 17 5.76 -8.03 9.47
C GLN A 17 4.88 -6.90 8.93
N ASP A 18 3.55 -6.99 9.11
CA ASP A 18 2.62 -5.90 8.80
C ASP A 18 2.94 -4.66 9.61
N ASN A 19 3.07 -4.80 10.92
CA ASN A 19 3.42 -3.69 11.80
C ASN A 19 4.77 -3.05 11.43
N GLN A 20 5.75 -3.85 11.00
CA GLN A 20 7.04 -3.34 10.52
C GLN A 20 6.90 -2.57 9.21
N THR A 21 6.09 -3.08 8.28
CA THR A 21 5.80 -2.43 7.00
C THR A 21 5.06 -1.11 7.24
N ASP A 22 4.07 -1.10 8.13
CA ASP A 22 3.33 0.10 8.51
C ASP A 22 4.25 1.18 9.05
N ARG A 23 5.11 0.85 10.03
CA ARG A 23 6.12 1.79 10.57
C ARG A 23 7.05 2.32 9.49
N GLN A 24 7.43 1.50 8.52
CA GLN A 24 8.29 1.95 7.42
C GLN A 24 7.55 2.91 6.50
N THR A 25 6.28 2.64 6.20
CA THR A 25 5.47 3.55 5.39
C THR A 25 5.12 4.83 6.14
N ASP A 26 4.89 4.78 7.44
CA ASP A 26 4.66 5.95 8.29
C ASP A 26 5.84 6.93 8.18
N LYS A 27 7.08 6.43 8.17
CA LYS A 27 8.27 7.26 7.91
C LYS A 27 8.21 7.94 6.54
N TYR A 28 7.80 7.24 5.49
CA TYR A 28 7.67 7.84 4.14
C TYR A 28 6.58 8.91 4.10
N TYR A 29 5.49 8.70 4.83
CA TYR A 29 4.45 9.70 5.03
C TYR A 29 4.99 10.93 5.77
N ASP A 30 5.73 10.74 6.88
CA ASP A 30 6.30 11.84 7.65
C ASP A 30 7.30 12.67 6.83
N GLU A 31 8.11 12.01 6.01
CA GLU A 31 9.03 12.65 5.07
C GLU A 31 8.27 13.47 4.01
N ALA A 32 7.21 12.90 3.41
CA ALA A 32 6.39 13.60 2.43
C ALA A 32 5.66 14.81 3.05
N MET A 33 5.14 14.67 4.27
CA MET A 33 4.48 15.76 4.98
C MET A 33 5.46 16.84 5.43
N SER A 34 6.70 16.48 5.75
CA SER A 34 7.76 17.44 6.08
C SER A 34 8.16 18.24 4.84
N TYR A 35 8.39 17.56 3.71
CA TYR A 35 8.63 18.18 2.42
C TYR A 35 7.50 19.15 2.01
N ILE A 36 6.23 18.71 2.08
CA ILE A 36 5.07 19.55 1.79
C ILE A 36 5.02 20.77 2.70
N ARG A 37 5.26 20.58 4.01
CA ARG A 37 5.24 21.66 5.01
C ARG A 37 6.32 22.70 4.75
N GLU A 38 7.54 22.25 4.48
CA GLU A 38 8.70 23.10 4.26
C GLU A 38 8.47 24.03 3.07
N HIS A 39 8.08 23.49 1.91
CA HIS A 39 7.83 24.29 0.72
C HIS A 39 6.60 25.19 0.82
N LEU A 40 5.49 24.73 1.42
CA LEU A 40 4.33 25.61 1.68
C LEU A 40 4.69 26.77 2.61
N MET A 41 5.48 26.50 3.65
CA MET A 41 5.93 27.52 4.58
C MET A 41 6.88 28.51 3.92
N ALA A 42 7.77 28.05 3.03
CA ALA A 42 8.65 28.93 2.26
C ALA A 42 7.86 29.92 1.40
N PHE A 43 6.85 29.44 0.65
CA PHE A 43 5.96 30.32 -0.12
C PHE A 43 5.15 31.27 0.76
N TYR A 44 4.64 30.78 1.91
CA TYR A 44 3.97 31.63 2.88
C TYR A 44 4.87 32.75 3.37
N GLN A 45 6.09 32.44 3.82
CA GLN A 45 7.04 33.42 4.33
C GLN A 45 7.47 34.42 3.27
N GLN A 46 7.58 33.98 2.02
CA GLN A 46 8.02 34.82 0.92
C GLN A 46 6.94 35.81 0.45
N TYR A 47 5.67 35.40 0.46
CA TYR A 47 4.61 36.14 -0.23
C TYR A 47 3.43 36.58 0.64
N ALA A 48 3.22 35.98 1.81
CA ALA A 48 2.11 36.39 2.66
C ALA A 48 2.30 37.82 3.17
N ASP A 49 1.19 38.56 3.26
CA ASP A 49 1.14 39.87 3.89
C ASP A 49 0.28 39.83 5.18
N GLU A 50 -0.18 40.99 5.64
CA GLU A 50 -1.04 41.11 6.82
C GLU A 50 -2.37 40.33 6.71
N ASN A 51 -2.83 40.04 5.48
CA ASN A 51 -4.02 39.24 5.19
C ASN A 51 -3.69 37.79 4.84
N GLY A 52 -2.42 37.37 4.98
CA GLY A 52 -1.97 36.01 4.67
C GLY A 52 -1.57 35.81 3.21
N LEU A 53 -1.47 34.55 2.80
CA LEU A 53 -1.15 34.13 1.44
C LEU A 53 -2.43 33.96 0.63
N SER A 54 -2.65 34.83 -0.34
CA SER A 54 -3.84 34.88 -1.19
C SER A 54 -3.62 34.23 -2.55
N ILE A 55 -4.73 33.85 -3.18
CA ILE A 55 -4.76 33.40 -4.57
C ILE A 55 -4.11 34.42 -5.53
N GLN A 56 -4.35 35.72 -5.34
CA GLN A 56 -3.84 36.77 -6.22
C GLN A 56 -2.31 36.87 -6.17
N GLN A 57 -1.71 36.68 -5.00
CA GLN A 57 -0.26 36.62 -4.83
C GLN A 57 0.34 35.39 -5.53
N THR A 58 -0.36 34.26 -5.51
CA THR A 58 0.08 33.03 -6.19
C THR A 58 -0.15 33.05 -7.71
N GLN A 59 -1.04 33.90 -8.23
CA GLN A 59 -1.26 34.04 -9.68
C GLN A 59 -0.23 34.95 -10.38
N GLN A 60 0.76 35.45 -9.65
CA GLN A 60 1.84 36.27 -10.22
C GLN A 60 2.86 35.39 -10.95
N GLN A 61 3.60 36.02 -11.88
CA GLN A 61 4.69 35.36 -12.60
C GLN A 61 5.74 34.80 -11.65
N VAL A 62 6.31 33.66 -12.05
CA VAL A 62 7.43 33.02 -11.38
C VAL A 62 8.63 33.97 -11.33
N SER A 63 9.22 34.09 -10.15
CA SER A 63 10.39 34.90 -9.85
C SER A 63 11.67 34.07 -9.88
N THR A 64 12.82 34.72 -9.76
CA THR A 64 14.10 34.04 -9.60
C THR A 64 14.14 33.19 -8.33
N TRP A 65 13.52 33.65 -7.24
CA TRP A 65 13.43 32.89 -6.00
C TRP A 65 12.58 31.63 -6.18
N ASP A 66 11.44 31.74 -6.88
CA ASP A 66 10.57 30.59 -7.18
C ASP A 66 11.34 29.50 -7.96
N LEU A 67 12.11 29.91 -8.98
CA LEU A 67 12.94 28.97 -9.75
C LEU A 67 14.02 28.27 -8.89
N GLN A 68 14.57 28.97 -7.89
CA GLN A 68 15.51 28.37 -6.93
C GLN A 68 14.81 27.37 -6.02
N GLU A 69 13.62 27.71 -5.53
CA GLU A 69 12.79 26.83 -4.70
C GLU A 69 12.40 25.56 -5.47
N TRP A 70 11.97 25.71 -6.73
CA TRP A 70 11.72 24.59 -7.64
C TRP A 70 12.95 23.71 -7.84
N GLN A 71 14.13 24.31 -8.03
CA GLN A 71 15.36 23.55 -8.18
C GLN A 71 15.71 22.78 -6.89
N SER A 72 15.50 23.37 -5.71
CA SER A 72 15.66 22.68 -4.43
C SER A 72 14.70 21.49 -4.32
N ALA A 73 13.41 21.73 -4.58
CA ALA A 73 12.37 20.72 -4.59
C ALA A 73 12.71 19.52 -5.51
N ILE A 74 13.23 19.77 -6.71
CA ILE A 74 13.68 18.72 -7.63
C ILE A 74 14.91 17.98 -7.10
N ASN A 75 15.89 18.67 -6.55
CA ASN A 75 17.11 18.05 -6.00
C ASN A 75 16.78 17.10 -4.84
N GLU A 76 15.82 17.48 -3.98
CA GLU A 76 15.38 16.67 -2.85
C GLU A 76 14.70 15.35 -3.27
N MET A 77 14.19 15.26 -4.50
CA MET A 77 13.60 14.02 -5.01
C MET A 77 14.62 12.89 -5.08
N GLN A 78 15.90 13.22 -5.30
CA GLN A 78 17.00 12.25 -5.41
C GLN A 78 16.63 11.12 -6.41
N VAL A 79 16.19 11.52 -7.60
CA VAL A 79 15.76 10.58 -8.65
C VAL A 79 16.95 9.74 -9.08
N ASP A 80 16.77 8.42 -9.07
CA ASP A 80 17.76 7.43 -9.51
C ASP A 80 17.17 6.51 -10.58
N SER A 81 17.98 5.59 -11.10
CA SER A 81 17.57 4.64 -12.14
C SER A 81 16.51 3.63 -11.71
N SER A 82 16.17 3.55 -10.41
CA SER A 82 15.11 2.68 -9.90
C SER A 82 13.72 3.30 -9.95
N TRP A 83 13.61 4.59 -10.30
CA TRP A 83 12.31 5.25 -10.46
C TRP A 83 11.56 4.72 -11.68
N PRO A 84 10.25 4.40 -11.53
CA PRO A 84 9.45 3.95 -12.66
C PRO A 84 9.20 5.10 -13.65
N GLN A 85 9.08 4.77 -14.94
CA GLN A 85 8.86 5.74 -16.01
C GLN A 85 7.62 6.61 -15.78
N GLU A 86 6.55 6.03 -15.23
CA GLU A 86 5.32 6.76 -14.92
C GLU A 86 5.51 7.87 -13.88
N ALA A 87 6.51 7.74 -12.98
CA ALA A 87 6.87 8.78 -12.03
C ALA A 87 7.63 9.91 -12.73
N THR A 88 8.64 9.56 -13.53
CA THR A 88 9.49 10.55 -14.22
C THR A 88 8.72 11.30 -15.30
N ASP A 89 7.75 10.67 -15.96
CA ASP A 89 6.84 11.34 -16.89
C ASP A 89 5.94 12.37 -16.20
N ARG A 90 5.39 12.04 -15.02
CA ARG A 90 4.62 13.01 -14.21
C ARG A 90 5.49 14.17 -13.75
N MET A 91 6.72 13.90 -13.30
CA MET A 91 7.65 14.97 -12.92
C MET A 91 7.92 15.95 -14.08
N LYS A 92 8.06 15.46 -15.32
CA LYS A 92 8.22 16.32 -16.50
C LYS A 92 6.98 17.20 -16.74
N VAL A 93 5.79 16.62 -16.62
CA VAL A 93 4.53 17.37 -16.73
C VAL A 93 4.46 18.46 -15.66
N TYR A 94 4.75 18.12 -14.40
CA TYR A 94 4.80 19.11 -13.32
C TYR A 94 5.89 20.16 -13.50
N GLY A 95 7.02 19.82 -14.14
CA GLY A 95 8.03 20.81 -14.53
C GLY A 95 7.55 21.81 -15.56
N THR A 96 6.66 21.41 -16.47
CA THR A 96 5.99 22.36 -17.38
C THR A 96 4.97 23.23 -16.64
N ILE A 97 4.17 22.62 -15.76
CA ILE A 97 3.17 23.31 -14.94
C ILE A 97 3.84 24.35 -14.03
N ALA A 98 4.99 24.02 -13.45
CA ALA A 98 5.72 24.90 -12.54
C ALA A 98 6.16 26.23 -13.16
N GLY A 99 6.24 26.32 -14.49
CA GLY A 99 6.61 27.55 -15.19
C GLY A 99 5.47 28.55 -15.43
N LEU A 100 4.21 28.19 -15.13
CA LEU A 100 3.04 29.01 -15.47
C LEU A 100 2.91 30.24 -14.55
N ASP A 101 2.78 30.00 -13.25
CA ASP A 101 2.72 31.00 -12.19
C ASP A 101 3.14 30.37 -10.85
N ARG A 102 3.21 31.18 -9.80
CA ARG A 102 3.64 30.73 -8.46
C ARG A 102 2.71 29.66 -7.86
N GLY A 103 1.41 29.75 -8.12
CA GLY A 103 0.41 28.80 -7.64
C GLY A 103 0.59 27.44 -8.28
N HIS A 104 0.78 27.41 -9.60
CA HIS A 104 1.09 26.18 -10.33
C HIS A 104 2.46 25.61 -9.95
N MET A 105 3.45 26.46 -9.65
CA MET A 105 4.72 25.98 -9.09
C MET A 105 4.54 25.32 -7.73
N LEU A 106 3.78 25.95 -6.83
CA LEU A 106 3.48 25.38 -5.54
C LEU A 106 2.76 24.03 -5.70
N THR A 107 1.73 23.94 -6.55
CA THR A 107 1.04 22.67 -6.89
C THR A 107 2.03 21.62 -7.41
N ALA A 108 2.92 22.01 -8.32
CA ALA A 108 3.92 21.11 -8.89
C ALA A 108 4.88 20.58 -7.81
N ILE A 109 5.34 21.43 -6.90
CA ILE A 109 6.18 21.02 -5.76
C ILE A 109 5.43 20.02 -4.88
N LEU A 110 4.20 20.31 -4.48
CA LEU A 110 3.38 19.38 -3.69
C LEU A 110 3.24 18.01 -4.38
N ALA A 111 3.01 18.02 -5.69
CA ALA A 111 2.91 16.82 -6.49
C ALA A 111 4.21 15.99 -6.48
N LEU A 112 5.39 16.63 -6.51
CA LEU A 112 6.68 15.93 -6.42
C LEU A 112 6.79 15.12 -5.12
N GLY A 113 6.41 15.71 -3.98
CA GLY A 113 6.39 15.02 -2.69
C GLY A 113 5.49 13.78 -2.68
N LEU A 114 4.30 13.89 -3.28
CA LEU A 114 3.34 12.80 -3.40
C LEU A 114 3.79 11.71 -4.39
N ILE A 115 4.45 12.09 -5.49
CA ILE A 115 5.07 11.14 -6.42
C ILE A 115 6.17 10.36 -5.72
N ARG A 116 7.06 11.04 -4.98
CA ARG A 116 8.15 10.40 -4.21
C ARG A 116 7.60 9.43 -3.16
N LEU A 117 6.58 9.83 -2.41
CA LEU A 117 5.85 8.96 -1.48
C LEU A 117 5.35 7.69 -2.18
N THR A 118 4.74 7.86 -3.34
CA THR A 118 4.19 6.76 -4.15
C THR A 118 5.27 5.80 -4.62
N VAL A 119 6.41 6.31 -5.12
CA VAL A 119 7.56 5.49 -5.52
C VAL A 119 8.07 4.66 -4.33
N ARG A 120 8.24 5.28 -3.15
CA ARG A 120 8.71 4.61 -1.93
C ARG A 120 7.73 3.54 -1.46
N ASN A 121 6.43 3.86 -1.41
CA ASN A 121 5.39 2.92 -1.02
C ASN A 121 5.29 1.74 -1.98
N ARG A 122 5.39 1.96 -3.30
CA ARG A 122 5.40 0.89 -4.30
C ARG A 122 6.59 -0.05 -4.13
N LYS A 123 7.79 0.50 -3.90
CA LYS A 123 9.02 -0.27 -3.67
C LYS A 123 8.90 -1.14 -2.41
N ALA A 124 8.44 -0.56 -1.30
CA ALA A 124 8.23 -1.30 -0.05
C ALA A 124 7.15 -2.38 -0.20
N THR A 125 6.06 -2.08 -0.91
CA THR A 125 4.98 -3.03 -1.20
C THR A 125 5.47 -4.23 -1.99
N SER A 126 6.18 -4.00 -3.10
CA SER A 126 6.70 -5.08 -3.94
C SER A 126 7.66 -5.96 -3.16
N LYS A 127 8.59 -5.32 -2.42
CA LYS A 127 9.53 -6.02 -1.55
C LYS A 127 8.81 -6.91 -0.54
N ARG A 128 7.75 -6.40 0.10
CA ARG A 128 6.99 -7.17 1.10
C ARG A 128 6.36 -8.43 0.51
N ILE A 129 5.71 -8.32 -0.65
CA ILE A 129 5.06 -9.46 -1.30
C ILE A 129 6.10 -10.51 -1.72
N ASP A 130 7.26 -10.07 -2.22
CA ASP A 130 8.35 -10.96 -2.61
C ASP A 130 8.98 -11.68 -1.40
N GLU A 131 9.17 -10.97 -0.29
CA GLU A 131 9.67 -11.53 0.96
C GLU A 131 8.69 -12.56 1.54
N ASP A 132 7.40 -12.24 1.60
CA ASP A 132 6.38 -13.14 2.10
C ASP A 132 6.29 -14.41 1.24
N ALA A 133 6.31 -14.28 -0.09
CA ALA A 133 6.32 -15.41 -1.00
C ALA A 133 7.56 -16.30 -0.80
N THR A 134 8.74 -15.69 -0.70
CA THR A 134 10.01 -16.42 -0.54
C THR A 134 10.08 -17.15 0.78
N GLN A 135 9.66 -16.50 1.87
CA GLN A 135 9.58 -17.11 3.19
C GLN A 135 8.58 -18.26 3.20
N GLU A 136 7.42 -18.08 2.55
CA GLU A 136 6.39 -19.12 2.52
C GLU A 136 6.82 -20.34 1.70
N MET A 137 7.42 -20.13 0.52
CA MET A 137 8.00 -21.22 -0.27
C MET A 137 9.08 -21.96 0.53
N THR A 138 9.92 -21.24 1.28
CA THR A 138 10.93 -21.86 2.15
C THR A 138 10.29 -22.67 3.27
N ARG A 139 9.24 -22.14 3.90
CA ARG A 139 8.47 -22.84 4.93
C ARG A 139 7.83 -24.12 4.39
N MET A 140 7.17 -24.05 3.24
CA MET A 140 6.56 -25.20 2.56
C MET A 140 7.60 -26.24 2.16
N LYS A 141 8.72 -25.81 1.58
CA LYS A 141 9.85 -26.68 1.25
C LYS A 141 10.26 -27.55 2.43
N ASN A 142 10.45 -26.93 3.59
CA ASN A 142 10.92 -27.63 4.78
C ASN A 142 9.82 -28.49 5.42
N ALA A 143 8.58 -27.98 5.49
CA ALA A 143 7.48 -28.66 6.15
C ALA A 143 7.00 -29.93 5.41
N PHE A 144 7.18 -29.98 4.09
CA PHE A 144 6.76 -31.08 3.22
C PHE A 144 7.91 -31.84 2.56
N ASN A 145 9.17 -31.47 2.86
CA ASN A 145 10.38 -32.05 2.29
C ASN A 145 10.36 -32.09 0.75
N LEU A 146 10.11 -30.94 0.13
CA LEU A 146 9.91 -30.84 -1.33
C LEU A 146 11.16 -31.23 -2.13
N ASP A 147 10.99 -32.16 -3.06
CA ASP A 147 12.01 -32.52 -4.05
C ASP A 147 12.25 -31.39 -5.07
N GLU A 148 13.25 -31.54 -5.92
CA GLU A 148 13.61 -30.50 -6.89
C GLU A 148 12.48 -30.17 -7.89
N ILE A 149 11.76 -31.18 -8.36
CA ILE A 149 10.67 -31.00 -9.32
C ILE A 149 9.52 -30.25 -8.65
N GLN A 150 9.16 -30.63 -7.43
CA GLN A 150 8.13 -29.98 -6.62
C GLN A 150 8.51 -28.53 -6.29
N ARG A 151 9.78 -28.26 -5.95
CA ARG A 151 10.28 -26.90 -5.74
C ARG A 151 10.14 -26.05 -7.00
N ASN A 152 10.55 -26.57 -8.15
CA ASN A 152 10.46 -25.85 -9.42
C ASN A 152 8.99 -25.57 -9.80
N ARG A 153 8.09 -26.53 -9.57
CA ARG A 153 6.64 -26.34 -9.73
C ARG A 153 6.09 -25.28 -8.78
N LEU A 154 6.53 -25.25 -7.52
CA LEU A 154 6.09 -24.25 -6.55
C LEU A 154 6.59 -22.84 -6.92
N VAL A 155 7.84 -22.72 -7.39
CA VAL A 155 8.38 -21.45 -7.91
C VAL A 155 7.58 -20.98 -9.10
N GLN A 156 7.30 -21.87 -10.07
CA GLN A 156 6.45 -21.54 -11.21
C GLN A 156 5.06 -21.10 -10.75
N LYS A 157 4.47 -21.82 -9.78
CA LYS A 157 3.17 -21.47 -9.22
C LYS A 157 3.19 -20.11 -8.51
N ALA A 158 4.24 -19.78 -7.75
CA ALA A 158 4.40 -18.46 -7.15
C ALA A 158 4.53 -17.37 -8.22
N GLN A 159 5.26 -17.63 -9.31
CA GLN A 159 5.32 -16.73 -10.47
C GLN A 159 3.97 -16.61 -11.19
N ASP A 160 3.16 -17.67 -11.24
CA ASP A 160 1.83 -17.65 -11.86
C ASP A 160 0.78 -17.04 -10.94
N LEU A 161 0.90 -17.20 -9.62
CA LEU A 161 0.13 -16.47 -8.62
C LEU A 161 0.47 -14.99 -8.66
N LYS A 162 1.73 -14.67 -9.03
CA LYS A 162 1.99 -13.32 -9.50
C LYS A 162 1.11 -13.09 -10.74
N LYS A 163 1.25 -13.84 -11.82
CA LYS A 163 0.46 -13.64 -13.06
C LYS A 163 -1.05 -13.99 -13.04
N THR A 164 -1.80 -14.12 -11.94
CA THR A 164 -3.23 -14.54 -12.00
C THR A 164 -4.21 -13.56 -11.38
N THR A 165 -5.34 -13.40 -12.07
CA THR A 165 -6.57 -12.76 -11.61
C THR A 165 -7.61 -13.87 -11.50
N THR A 166 -8.14 -14.14 -10.32
CA THR A 166 -9.33 -14.98 -10.21
C THR A 166 -10.50 -14.09 -9.81
N TYR A 167 -11.41 -13.89 -10.75
CA TYR A 167 -12.72 -13.30 -10.56
C TYR A 167 -13.62 -14.35 -9.90
N TYR A 168 -14.10 -14.08 -8.69
CA TYR A 168 -15.26 -14.77 -8.11
C TYR A 168 -16.35 -13.74 -7.80
N PRO A 169 -17.63 -13.98 -8.14
CA PRO A 169 -18.64 -12.92 -8.20
C PRO A 169 -19.13 -12.41 -6.83
N HIS A 170 -18.72 -13.01 -5.72
CA HIS A 170 -19.18 -12.60 -4.39
C HIS A 170 -17.99 -12.55 -3.40
N GLN A 171 -17.72 -11.34 -2.91
CA GLN A 171 -16.94 -11.04 -1.69
C GLN A 171 -15.48 -11.53 -1.57
N THR A 172 -14.69 -11.52 -2.64
CA THR A 172 -13.22 -11.56 -2.52
C THR A 172 -12.62 -10.22 -2.95
N PRO A 173 -11.62 -9.67 -2.24
CA PRO A 173 -10.88 -8.55 -2.81
C PRO A 173 -10.21 -9.05 -4.10
N ARG A 174 -10.12 -8.21 -5.13
CA ARG A 174 -9.47 -8.57 -6.39
C ARG A 174 -7.95 -8.56 -6.20
N SER A 175 -7.23 -9.48 -6.85
CA SER A 175 -5.77 -9.38 -6.99
C SER A 175 -5.42 -8.18 -7.87
N VAL A 176 -4.62 -7.24 -7.36
CA VAL A 176 -4.29 -6.00 -8.06
C VAL A 176 -2.85 -6.00 -8.58
N ILE A 177 -1.88 -6.63 -7.91
CA ILE A 177 -0.46 -6.25 -8.07
C ILE A 177 0.31 -7.03 -9.14
N THR A 178 -0.24 -8.12 -9.67
CA THR A 178 0.65 -9.25 -9.92
C THR A 178 0.84 -9.76 -11.38
N LYS A 179 0.00 -9.41 -12.38
CA LYS A 179 0.23 -9.70 -13.83
C LYS A 179 0.89 -8.53 -14.56
N PRO A 180 1.60 -8.67 -15.70
CA PRO A 180 1.89 -7.51 -16.57
C PRO A 180 0.65 -6.66 -16.90
N GLU A 181 -0.50 -7.28 -17.21
CA GLU A 181 -1.77 -6.59 -17.45
C GLU A 181 -2.37 -5.96 -16.18
N THR A 182 -2.30 -6.62 -15.01
CA THR A 182 -2.85 -6.09 -13.74
C THR A 182 -1.90 -5.24 -12.93
N THR A 183 -0.61 -5.53 -12.89
CA THR A 183 0.48 -4.61 -12.58
C THR A 183 0.40 -3.38 -13.47
N GLN A 184 0.03 -3.48 -14.75
CA GLN A 184 -0.22 -2.27 -15.54
C GLN A 184 -1.52 -1.58 -15.09
N ILE A 185 -2.61 -2.31 -14.81
CA ILE A 185 -3.85 -1.71 -14.24
C ILE A 185 -3.65 -1.16 -12.81
N TRP A 186 -2.74 -1.71 -12.02
CA TRP A 186 -2.43 -1.37 -10.63
C TRP A 186 -1.35 -0.32 -10.52
N SER A 187 -0.33 -0.37 -11.37
CA SER A 187 0.57 0.77 -11.61
C SER A 187 -0.31 1.93 -12.08
N LYS A 188 -1.17 1.72 -13.10
CA LYS A 188 -2.16 2.73 -13.51
C LYS A 188 -3.06 3.16 -12.35
N LYS A 189 -3.57 2.24 -11.53
CA LYS A 189 -4.47 2.59 -10.42
C LYS A 189 -3.76 3.34 -9.30
N ILE A 190 -2.56 2.91 -8.88
CA ILE A 190 -1.73 3.64 -7.92
C ILE A 190 -1.46 5.04 -8.45
N TRP A 191 -1.10 5.16 -9.72
CA TRP A 191 -0.82 6.44 -10.32
C TRP A 191 -2.08 7.30 -10.46
N ILE A 192 -3.23 6.74 -10.84
CA ILE A 192 -4.54 7.43 -10.85
C ILE A 192 -4.92 7.86 -9.43
N ASP A 193 -4.73 7.00 -8.43
CA ASP A 193 -5.02 7.30 -7.03
C ASP A 193 -4.06 8.39 -6.50
N THR A 194 -2.81 8.42 -7.01
CA THR A 194 -1.82 9.48 -6.75
C THR A 194 -2.24 10.79 -7.40
N ASP A 195 -2.63 10.77 -8.67
CA ASP A 195 -3.10 11.94 -9.40
C ASP A 195 -4.37 12.51 -8.74
N THR A 196 -5.28 11.64 -8.31
CA THR A 196 -6.49 12.02 -7.55
C THR A 196 -6.10 12.64 -6.21
N MET A 197 -5.15 12.04 -5.48
CA MET A 197 -4.64 12.60 -4.23
C MET A 197 -3.98 13.96 -4.44
N THR A 198 -3.19 14.14 -5.49
CA THR A 198 -2.58 15.44 -5.82
C THR A 198 -3.64 16.49 -6.10
N ASN A 199 -4.67 16.17 -6.90
CA ASN A 199 -5.78 17.08 -7.18
C ASN A 199 -6.56 17.43 -5.90
N ASP A 200 -6.78 16.47 -5.01
CA ASP A 200 -7.44 16.71 -3.72
C ASP A 200 -6.60 17.65 -2.84
N VAL A 201 -5.28 17.43 -2.77
CA VAL A 201 -4.35 18.29 -2.03
C VAL A 201 -4.32 19.70 -2.62
N GLU A 202 -4.25 19.84 -3.94
CA GLU A 202 -4.33 21.11 -4.64
C GLU A 202 -5.64 21.85 -4.31
N ASN A 203 -6.79 21.18 -4.39
CA ASN A 203 -8.08 21.77 -4.07
C ASN A 203 -8.16 22.25 -2.61
N LEU A 204 -7.57 21.49 -1.67
CA LEU A 204 -7.51 21.88 -0.27
C LEU A 204 -6.66 23.15 -0.07
N VAL A 205 -5.48 23.19 -0.67
CA VAL A 205 -4.58 24.37 -0.63
C VAL A 205 -5.28 25.58 -1.25
N TYR A 206 -5.82 25.41 -2.45
CA TYR A 206 -6.50 26.46 -3.21
C TYR A 206 -7.67 27.07 -2.45
N LYS A 207 -8.50 26.24 -1.80
CA LYS A 207 -9.62 26.71 -0.97
C LYS A 207 -9.17 27.65 0.16
N HIS A 208 -8.01 27.39 0.76
CA HIS A 208 -7.45 28.27 1.78
C HIS A 208 -6.84 29.53 1.16
N LEU A 209 -6.15 29.42 0.03
CA LEU A 209 -5.61 30.58 -0.70
C LEU A 209 -6.71 31.57 -1.13
N GLN A 210 -7.89 31.08 -1.51
CA GLN A 210 -9.04 31.92 -1.86
C GLN A 210 -9.48 32.85 -0.72
N ASN A 211 -9.24 32.46 0.55
CA ASN A 211 -9.66 33.20 1.72
C ASN A 211 -8.52 33.99 2.40
N GLY A 212 -7.33 34.02 1.79
CA GLY A 212 -6.13 34.55 2.44
C GLY A 212 -5.64 33.57 3.51
N MET A 213 -4.89 32.55 3.08
CA MET A 213 -4.40 31.50 3.98
C MET A 213 -3.50 32.13 5.03
N ASN A 214 -3.85 32.02 6.31
CA ASN A 214 -3.00 32.45 7.42
C ASN A 214 -2.21 31.25 8.01
N LEU A 215 -1.32 31.53 8.96
CA LEU A 215 -0.49 30.50 9.59
C LEU A 215 -1.32 29.43 10.32
N GLN A 216 -2.48 29.77 10.88
CA GLN A 216 -3.35 28.81 11.54
C GLN A 216 -4.03 27.88 10.54
N ASP A 217 -4.45 28.41 9.38
CA ASP A 217 -4.97 27.60 8.27
C ASP A 217 -3.92 26.62 7.78
N LEU A 218 -2.69 27.08 7.55
CA LEU A 218 -1.57 26.24 7.14
C LEU A 218 -1.29 25.13 8.16
N ARG A 219 -1.32 25.45 9.47
CA ARG A 219 -1.20 24.46 10.54
C ARG A 219 -2.31 23.44 10.50
N ASN A 220 -3.56 23.87 10.37
CA ASN A 220 -4.74 22.99 10.34
C ASN A 220 -4.70 22.06 9.11
N LEU A 221 -4.30 22.60 7.96
CA LEU A 221 -4.17 21.88 6.70
C LEU A 221 -3.16 20.73 6.79
N LEU A 222 -2.07 20.95 7.53
CA LEU A 222 -0.95 20.01 7.67
C LEU A 222 -1.01 19.18 8.96
N MET A 223 -2.06 19.35 9.77
CA MET A 223 -2.27 18.59 11.00
C MET A 223 -2.84 17.22 10.68
N GLY A 224 -2.12 16.17 11.07
CA GLY A 224 -2.60 14.79 10.99
C GLY A 224 -3.37 14.42 12.25
N HIS A 225 -4.51 13.74 12.09
CA HIS A 225 -5.36 13.31 13.19
C HIS A 225 -5.28 11.80 13.37
N VAL A 226 -4.77 11.37 14.53
CA VAL A 226 -4.73 9.95 14.91
C VAL A 226 -6.07 9.44 15.43
N ASN A 227 -6.91 10.35 15.97
CA ASN A 227 -8.24 10.01 16.46
C ASN A 227 -9.20 9.87 15.26
N PRO A 228 -9.84 8.70 15.07
CA PRO A 228 -10.79 8.48 13.97
C PRO A 228 -11.93 9.50 13.92
N ASN A 229 -12.38 10.01 15.06
CA ASN A 229 -13.45 11.02 15.14
C ASN A 229 -13.01 12.41 14.66
N GLN A 230 -11.70 12.64 14.57
CA GLN A 230 -11.10 13.90 14.12
C GLN A 230 -10.53 13.79 12.70
N PHE A 231 -10.48 12.58 12.12
CA PHE A 231 -9.94 12.31 10.80
C PHE A 231 -10.79 12.98 9.71
N LYS A 232 -10.19 13.93 8.98
CA LYS A 232 -10.88 14.80 8.02
C LYS A 232 -10.11 14.90 6.68
N PRO A 233 -10.13 13.85 5.85
CA PRO A 233 -9.40 13.83 4.58
C PRO A 233 -9.92 14.85 3.54
N ASN A 234 -11.11 15.41 3.76
CA ASN A 234 -11.68 16.47 2.90
C ASN A 234 -11.36 17.89 3.43
N ALA A 235 -10.53 18.03 4.46
CA ALA A 235 -10.15 19.31 5.06
C ALA A 235 -8.67 19.39 5.49
N SER A 236 -7.99 18.25 5.64
CA SER A 236 -6.57 18.17 5.99
C SER A 236 -5.81 17.39 4.92
N VAL A 237 -4.73 17.99 4.41
CA VAL A 237 -3.78 17.34 3.50
C VAL A 237 -3.14 16.13 4.18
N ALA A 238 -2.75 16.28 5.45
CA ALA A 238 -2.17 15.20 6.24
C ALA A 238 -3.11 13.98 6.31
N ASP A 239 -4.39 14.20 6.65
CA ASP A 239 -5.37 13.12 6.71
C ASP A 239 -5.66 12.52 5.33
N ARG A 240 -5.69 13.34 4.27
CA ARG A 240 -5.92 12.87 2.91
C ARG A 240 -4.81 11.94 2.42
N VAL A 241 -3.56 12.30 2.68
CA VAL A 241 -2.39 11.50 2.34
C VAL A 241 -2.36 10.22 3.21
N LYS A 242 -2.68 10.34 4.49
CA LYS A 242 -2.78 9.19 5.41
C LYS A 242 -3.86 8.19 4.95
N GLN A 243 -5.00 8.67 4.46
CA GLN A 243 -6.05 7.83 3.89
C GLN A 243 -5.53 7.00 2.71
N ALA A 244 -4.82 7.62 1.77
CA ALA A 244 -4.27 6.94 0.60
C ALA A 244 -3.24 5.87 1.00
N GLN A 245 -2.42 6.16 2.00
CA GLN A 245 -1.49 5.20 2.59
C GLN A 245 -2.22 3.98 3.18
N TYR A 246 -3.27 4.20 3.98
CA TYR A 246 -4.07 3.09 4.54
C TYR A 246 -4.68 2.21 3.46
N GLN A 247 -5.19 2.80 2.37
CA GLN A 247 -5.72 2.02 1.25
C GLN A 247 -4.64 1.19 0.56
N THR A 248 -3.43 1.75 0.42
CA THR A 248 -2.30 1.03 -0.15
C THR A 248 -1.93 -0.18 0.72
N MET A 249 -1.77 0.01 2.03
CA MET A 249 -1.38 -1.07 2.96
C MET A 249 -2.43 -2.19 3.03
N ARG A 250 -3.71 -1.82 2.99
CA ARG A 250 -4.81 -2.78 2.86
C ARG A 250 -4.65 -3.71 1.64
N ILE A 251 -4.25 -3.15 0.49
CA ILE A 251 -3.99 -3.94 -0.71
C ILE A 251 -2.79 -4.85 -0.49
N VAL A 252 -1.68 -4.33 0.05
CA VAL A 252 -0.46 -5.13 0.32
C VAL A 252 -0.77 -6.36 1.15
N ARG A 253 -1.49 -6.18 2.27
CA ARG A 253 -1.85 -7.29 3.16
C ARG A 253 -2.74 -8.31 2.45
N SER A 254 -3.68 -7.84 1.63
CA SER A 254 -4.58 -8.71 0.87
C SER A 254 -3.83 -9.52 -0.20
N GLU A 255 -2.88 -8.91 -0.92
CA GLU A 255 -2.07 -9.63 -1.91
C GLU A 255 -1.08 -10.59 -1.28
N SER A 256 -0.45 -10.19 -0.17
CA SER A 256 0.41 -11.06 0.63
C SER A 256 -0.37 -12.30 1.09
N SER A 257 -1.57 -12.11 1.65
CA SER A 257 -2.43 -13.20 2.09
C SER A 257 -2.83 -14.14 0.95
N ARG A 258 -3.17 -13.61 -0.24
CA ARG A 258 -3.43 -14.43 -1.43
C ARG A 258 -2.22 -15.24 -1.86
N MET A 259 -1.06 -14.60 -1.92
CA MET A 259 0.19 -15.23 -2.34
C MET A 259 0.52 -16.41 -1.43
N ILE A 260 0.49 -16.19 -0.11
CA ILE A 260 0.77 -17.20 0.91
C ILE A 260 -0.21 -18.37 0.80
N ASN A 261 -1.51 -18.10 0.78
CA ASN A 261 -2.51 -19.17 0.69
C ASN A 261 -2.44 -19.93 -0.64
N GLY A 262 -2.14 -19.25 -1.74
CA GLY A 262 -1.91 -19.90 -3.04
C GLY A 262 -0.71 -20.85 -3.04
N ILE A 263 0.39 -20.47 -2.37
CA ILE A 263 1.59 -21.31 -2.18
C ILE A 263 1.25 -22.52 -1.31
N ASN A 264 0.52 -22.31 -0.22
CA ASN A 264 0.10 -23.37 0.70
C ASN A 264 -0.77 -24.39 -0.02
N MET A 265 -1.83 -23.95 -0.70
CA MET A 265 -2.76 -24.81 -1.43
C MET A 265 -2.09 -25.60 -2.55
N ALA A 266 -1.17 -24.98 -3.28
CA ALA A 266 -0.40 -25.69 -4.30
C ALA A 266 0.45 -26.81 -3.70
N THR A 267 1.10 -26.52 -2.56
CA THR A 267 1.89 -27.51 -1.82
C THR A 267 1.01 -28.66 -1.34
N TYR A 268 -0.13 -28.35 -0.73
CA TYR A 268 -1.06 -29.36 -0.21
C TYR A 268 -1.56 -30.29 -1.32
N LYS A 269 -1.95 -29.73 -2.47
CA LYS A 269 -2.38 -30.51 -3.64
C LYS A 269 -1.26 -31.40 -4.19
N MET A 270 -0.02 -30.91 -4.26
CA MET A 270 1.13 -31.73 -4.69
C MET A 270 1.41 -32.91 -3.76
N HIS A 271 1.00 -32.83 -2.49
CA HIS A 271 1.16 -33.88 -1.48
C HIS A 271 -0.09 -34.72 -1.25
N GLY A 272 -1.10 -34.61 -2.12
CA GLY A 272 -2.32 -35.42 -2.03
C GLY A 272 -3.19 -35.13 -0.81
N ILE A 273 -3.04 -33.95 -0.20
CA ILE A 273 -3.92 -33.50 0.88
C ILE A 273 -5.31 -33.25 0.29
N THR A 274 -6.34 -33.86 0.88
CA THR A 274 -7.73 -33.79 0.40
C THR A 274 -8.62 -32.92 1.27
N GLN A 275 -8.20 -32.61 2.50
CA GLN A 275 -8.94 -31.78 3.44
C GLN A 275 -8.05 -30.75 4.11
N VAL A 276 -8.62 -29.57 4.37
CA VAL A 276 -7.96 -28.44 5.01
C VAL A 276 -8.89 -27.85 6.05
N GLU A 277 -8.31 -27.13 7.01
CA GLU A 277 -9.04 -26.31 7.97
C GLU A 277 -8.55 -24.87 7.90
N VAL A 278 -9.45 -23.93 8.17
CA VAL A 278 -9.16 -22.51 8.28
C VAL A 278 -8.70 -22.21 9.69
N VAL A 279 -7.51 -21.62 9.82
CA VAL A 279 -6.99 -21.09 11.07
C VAL A 279 -7.24 -19.60 11.11
N GLY A 280 -8.06 -19.19 12.09
CA GLY A 280 -8.39 -17.80 12.35
C GLY A 280 -7.21 -16.94 12.81
N GLU A 281 -7.19 -15.68 12.40
CA GLU A 281 -6.29 -14.69 12.98
C GLU A 281 -6.67 -14.33 14.43
N PRO A 282 -5.74 -13.82 15.26
CA PRO A 282 -6.07 -13.33 16.60
C PRO A 282 -7.16 -12.25 16.55
N GLY A 283 -8.22 -12.40 17.34
CA GLY A 283 -9.34 -11.45 17.34
C GLY A 283 -10.22 -11.52 16.09
N ILE A 284 -10.30 -12.70 15.47
CA ILE A 284 -11.10 -13.00 14.27
C ILE A 284 -12.49 -12.35 14.30
N CYS A 285 -12.91 -11.79 13.16
CA CYS A 285 -14.25 -11.21 13.03
C CYS A 285 -15.33 -12.29 12.97
N GLN A 286 -16.58 -11.93 13.30
CA GLN A 286 -17.73 -12.86 13.30
C GLN A 286 -17.93 -13.57 11.94
N TYR A 287 -17.65 -12.88 10.84
CA TYR A 287 -17.73 -13.48 9.50
C TYR A 287 -16.72 -14.63 9.33
N CYS A 288 -15.45 -14.40 9.67
CA CYS A 288 -14.42 -15.42 9.59
C CYS A 288 -14.60 -16.51 10.66
N GLN A 289 -15.19 -16.19 11.82
CA GLN A 289 -15.54 -17.19 12.82
C GLN A 289 -16.51 -18.23 12.25
N GLY A 290 -17.56 -17.80 11.53
CA GLY A 290 -18.49 -18.74 10.89
C GLY A 290 -17.82 -19.65 9.84
N ILE A 291 -16.74 -19.19 9.20
CA ILE A 291 -15.92 -20.01 8.30
C ILE A 291 -15.09 -21.03 9.11
N VAL A 292 -14.49 -20.62 10.22
CA VAL A 292 -13.72 -21.53 11.09
C VAL A 292 -14.61 -22.60 11.71
N ASP A 293 -15.84 -22.25 12.12
CA ASP A 293 -16.80 -23.17 12.75
C ASP A 293 -17.25 -24.30 11.81
N ALA A 294 -17.12 -24.11 10.50
CA ALA A 294 -17.48 -25.09 9.48
C ALA A 294 -16.30 -25.96 9.01
N ASN A 295 -15.15 -25.88 9.68
CA ASN A 295 -14.04 -26.81 9.46
C ASN A 295 -14.44 -28.28 9.78
N PRO A 296 -13.83 -29.28 9.11
CA PRO A 296 -12.89 -29.16 8.00
C PRO A 296 -13.59 -29.08 6.63
N TYR A 297 -12.85 -28.56 5.64
CA TYR A 297 -13.30 -28.47 4.25
C TYR A 297 -12.58 -29.47 3.36
N LYS A 298 -13.25 -29.95 2.31
CA LYS A 298 -12.55 -30.56 1.17
C LYS A 298 -11.67 -29.49 0.52
N ILE A 299 -10.44 -29.85 0.14
CA ILE A 299 -9.44 -28.90 -0.35
C ILE A 299 -9.91 -28.13 -1.59
N ASP A 300 -10.71 -28.74 -2.46
CA ASP A 300 -11.22 -28.09 -3.67
C ASP A 300 -12.46 -27.21 -3.42
N ASP A 301 -13.15 -27.42 -2.29
CA ASP A 301 -14.35 -26.67 -1.90
C ASP A 301 -14.06 -25.64 -0.79
N ALA A 302 -12.83 -25.60 -0.29
CA ALA A 302 -12.45 -24.74 0.83
C ALA A 302 -12.52 -23.25 0.45
N PRO A 303 -13.13 -22.40 1.28
CA PRO A 303 -13.12 -20.96 1.05
C PRO A 303 -11.67 -20.45 1.12
N GLN A 304 -11.29 -19.58 0.17
CA GLN A 304 -9.90 -19.14 0.01
C GLN A 304 -9.67 -17.76 0.67
N PRO A 305 -8.71 -17.62 1.61
CA PRO A 305 -8.34 -16.32 2.15
C PRO A 305 -7.61 -15.45 1.10
N PRO A 306 -7.66 -14.11 1.21
CA PRO A 306 -8.28 -13.33 2.27
C PRO A 306 -9.80 -13.22 2.10
N PHE A 307 -10.54 -13.45 3.19
CA PHE A 307 -12.00 -13.37 3.21
C PHE A 307 -12.55 -11.94 3.30
N HIS A 308 -11.75 -11.02 3.82
CA HIS A 308 -12.02 -9.59 3.89
C HIS A 308 -10.71 -8.81 3.78
N PRO A 309 -10.75 -7.48 3.57
CA PRO A 309 -9.56 -6.65 3.67
C PRO A 309 -8.79 -6.86 4.97
N ASN A 310 -7.45 -6.86 4.90
CA ASN A 310 -6.53 -7.11 6.01
C ASN A 310 -6.55 -8.53 6.64
N CYS A 311 -7.37 -9.46 6.14
CA CYS A 311 -7.47 -10.81 6.69
C CYS A 311 -6.13 -11.57 6.65
N ARG A 312 -5.70 -12.08 7.81
CA ARG A 312 -4.57 -13.00 7.97
C ARG A 312 -4.96 -14.42 8.33
N CYS A 313 -6.23 -14.79 8.18
CA CYS A 313 -6.62 -16.20 8.25
C CYS A 313 -5.89 -17.01 7.15
N GLU A 314 -5.54 -18.25 7.48
CA GLU A 314 -4.81 -19.13 6.56
C GLU A 314 -5.40 -20.55 6.56
N LEU A 315 -5.16 -21.29 5.48
CA LEU A 315 -5.51 -22.71 5.38
C LEU A 315 -4.34 -23.59 5.84
N VAL A 316 -4.64 -24.69 6.55
CA VAL A 316 -3.68 -25.73 6.97
C VAL A 316 -4.25 -27.12 6.67
N PRO A 317 -3.44 -28.17 6.44
CA PRO A 317 -3.97 -29.52 6.25
C PRO A 317 -4.74 -29.99 7.47
N TYR A 318 -5.90 -30.60 7.25
CA TYR A 318 -6.63 -31.25 8.33
C TYR A 318 -5.90 -32.54 8.74
N LEU A 319 -5.61 -32.68 10.03
CA LEU A 319 -5.01 -33.88 10.60
C LEU A 319 -6.10 -34.59 11.41
N ASP A 320 -6.51 -35.77 10.94
CA ASP A 320 -7.45 -36.61 11.68
C ASP A 320 -6.76 -37.14 12.94
N GLU A 321 -7.15 -36.64 14.12
CA GLU A 321 -6.56 -37.01 15.42
C GLU A 321 -6.65 -38.53 15.69
N GLN A 322 -7.55 -39.26 15.01
CA GLN A 322 -7.64 -40.73 15.11
C GLN A 322 -6.50 -41.48 14.40
N LYS A 323 -5.77 -40.86 13.47
CA LYS A 323 -4.63 -41.49 12.77
C LYS A 323 -3.26 -41.17 13.38
N SER A 324 -3.17 -40.19 14.29
CA SER A 324 -1.90 -39.83 14.96
C SER A 324 -1.43 -40.80 16.04
N LEU A 325 -2.22 -41.83 16.38
CA LEU A 325 -1.85 -42.88 17.33
C LEU A 325 -1.40 -44.21 16.65
N ALA A 326 -1.26 -44.23 15.33
CA ALA A 326 -0.97 -45.44 14.57
C ALA A 326 0.36 -45.42 13.78
N TYR A 327 1.29 -44.51 14.10
CA TYR A 327 2.64 -44.50 13.51
C TYR A 327 3.73 -44.31 14.55
#